data_AF-A0A419RU43-F1
#
_entry.id   AF-A0A419RU43-F1
#
_cell.length_a   1.000
_cell.length_b   1.000
_cell.length_c   1.000
_cell.angle_alpha   90.00
_cell.angle_beta   90.00
_cell.angle_gamma   90.00
#
_symmetry.space_group_name_H-M   'P 1'
#
loop_
_entity.id
_entity.type
_entity.pdbx_description
1 polymer ?
#
loop_
_entity_poly.entity_id
_entity_poly.type
_entity_poly.pdbx_seq_one_letter_code
_entity_poly.pdbx_strand_id
1 'polypeptide(L)'
;MIDRSVHNAMYNHAWKRLTDLSDHSTLHRGAVIRLKASLPYEEFVDFMVCENYDADLGMSLIVISGYKAGLNAVSLPKRSEIGKEGSIGYVNVAWLRENWNEWVYSDCSVEDVFVLETAPPAEAPPQISTKKTV
;
A
#
# COMPACT_ATOMS: atom_id res chain seq x y z
N MET A 1 -7.59 -15.40 22.05
CA MET A 1 -6.36 -15.64 21.28
C MET A 1 -6.80 -16.07 19.90
N ILE A 2 -6.72 -15.19 18.90
CA ILE A 2 -7.13 -15.53 17.52
C ILE A 2 -6.01 -16.39 16.94
N ASP A 3 -6.38 -17.55 16.40
CA ASP A 3 -5.48 -18.46 15.71
C ASP A 3 -4.79 -17.74 14.54
N ARG A 4 -3.45 -17.82 14.45
CA ARG A 4 -2.68 -17.20 13.37
C ARG A 4 -3.06 -17.75 11.99
N SER A 5 -3.51 -19.00 11.91
CA SER A 5 -4.02 -19.58 10.67
C SER A 5 -5.35 -18.95 10.25
N VAL A 6 -6.21 -18.61 11.21
CA VAL A 6 -7.47 -17.89 10.98
C VAL A 6 -7.21 -16.42 10.63
N HIS A 7 -6.24 -15.77 11.28
CA HIS A 7 -5.82 -14.40 10.93
C HIS A 7 -5.23 -14.33 9.52
N ASN A 8 -4.37 -15.27 9.13
CA ASN A 8 -3.82 -15.33 7.78
C ASN A 8 -4.85 -15.73 6.71
N ALA A 9 -5.88 -16.50 7.07
CA ALA A 9 -6.98 -16.84 6.17
C ALA A 9 -8.00 -15.70 5.99
N MET A 10 -8.05 -14.74 6.91
CA MET A 10 -8.93 -13.57 6.83
C MET A 10 -8.45 -12.51 5.84
N TYR A 11 -7.14 -12.43 5.56
CA TYR A 11 -6.57 -11.47 4.61
C TYR A 11 -6.18 -12.17 3.32
N ASN A 12 -6.82 -11.76 2.22
CA ASN A 12 -6.46 -12.26 0.91
C ASN A 12 -5.16 -11.59 0.47
N HIS A 13 -4.06 -12.35 0.43
CA HIS A 13 -2.76 -11.88 -0.07
C HIS A 13 -2.67 -11.92 -1.61
N ALA A 14 -3.80 -11.96 -2.31
CA ALA A 14 -3.84 -11.88 -3.76
C ALA A 14 -3.82 -10.42 -4.23
N TRP A 15 -2.96 -10.14 -5.20
CA TRP A 15 -2.98 -8.88 -5.94
C TRP A 15 -4.28 -8.73 -6.73
N LYS A 16 -4.91 -7.56 -6.60
CA LYS A 16 -6.08 -7.16 -7.39
C LYS A 16 -5.76 -5.87 -8.11
N ARG A 17 -6.34 -5.61 -9.28
CA ARG A 17 -6.22 -4.27 -9.88
C ARG A 17 -7.00 -3.28 -9.03
N LEU A 18 -6.50 -2.06 -8.91
CA LEU A 18 -7.19 -0.99 -8.19
C LEU A 18 -8.58 -0.72 -8.81
N THR A 19 -8.71 -0.85 -10.14
CA THR A 19 -9.96 -0.71 -10.88
C THR A 19 -10.98 -1.81 -10.59
N ASP A 20 -10.55 -2.98 -10.12
CA ASP A 20 -11.44 -4.11 -9.83
C ASP A 20 -12.06 -4.03 -8.41
N LEU A 21 -11.56 -3.11 -7.58
CA LEU A 21 -12.09 -2.89 -6.23
C LEU A 21 -13.40 -2.09 -6.29
N SER A 22 -14.30 -2.32 -5.32
CA SER A 22 -15.56 -1.55 -5.26
C SER A 22 -15.31 -0.10 -4.82
N ASP A 23 -16.18 0.82 -5.24
CA ASP A 23 -16.11 2.25 -4.86
C ASP A 23 -16.20 2.47 -3.34
N HIS A 24 -16.82 1.52 -2.63
CA HIS A 24 -16.96 1.52 -1.19
C HIS A 24 -15.78 0.84 -0.44
N SER A 25 -14.79 0.33 -1.18
CA SER A 25 -13.60 -0.27 -0.59
C SER A 25 -12.69 0.79 0.06
N THR A 26 -12.00 0.39 1.12
CA THR A 26 -11.10 1.24 1.90
C THR A 26 -9.74 0.57 2.03
N LEU A 27 -8.66 1.32 1.80
CA LEU A 27 -7.29 0.85 2.01
C LEU A 27 -6.80 1.35 3.36
N HIS A 28 -6.48 0.42 4.25
CA HIS A 28 -6.01 0.72 5.61
C HIS A 28 -4.48 0.66 5.69
N ARG A 29 -3.94 1.03 6.86
CA ARG A 29 -2.51 0.87 7.16
C ARG A 29 -1.99 -0.52 6.78
N GLY A 30 -0.85 -0.56 6.11
CA GLY A 30 -0.25 -1.82 5.65
C GLY A 30 -0.78 -2.35 4.32
N ALA A 31 -1.81 -1.73 3.72
CA ALA A 31 -2.16 -2.00 2.32
C ALA A 31 -1.01 -1.56 1.42
N VAL A 32 -0.70 -2.37 0.40
CA VAL A 32 0.40 -2.13 -0.55
C VAL A 32 -0.17 -1.86 -1.93
N ILE A 33 0.34 -0.82 -2.58
CA ILE A 33 -0.02 -0.38 -3.92
C ILE A 33 1.22 -0.52 -4.79
N ARG A 34 1.16 -1.43 -5.77
CA ARG A 34 2.22 -1.67 -6.76
C ARG A 34 1.87 -1.00 -8.07
N LEU A 35 2.81 -0.25 -8.62
CA LEU A 35 2.66 0.45 -9.89
C LEU A 35 3.92 0.31 -10.73
N LYS A 36 3.76 0.44 -12.06
CA LYS A 36 4.90 0.62 -12.96
C LYS A 36 5.45 2.03 -12.76
N ALA A 37 6.75 2.15 -12.58
CA ALA A 37 7.42 3.42 -12.34
C ALA A 37 8.55 3.69 -13.33
N SER A 38 9.08 4.90 -13.25
CA SER A 38 10.17 5.41 -14.05
C SER A 38 11.25 5.97 -13.12
N LEU A 39 12.44 6.26 -13.67
CA LEU A 39 13.54 6.82 -12.89
C LEU A 39 13.08 8.03 -12.05
N PRO A 40 13.42 8.11 -10.76
CA PRO A 40 14.49 7.37 -10.08
C PRO A 40 14.07 6.04 -9.43
N TYR A 41 12.86 5.55 -9.67
CA TYR A 41 12.42 4.23 -9.23
C TYR A 41 12.88 3.13 -10.21
N GLU A 42 12.81 1.89 -9.75
CA GLU A 42 12.88 0.70 -10.59
C GLU A 42 11.63 0.55 -11.47
N GLU A 43 11.58 -0.48 -12.34
CA GLU A 43 10.43 -0.70 -13.23
C GLU A 43 9.10 -0.83 -12.45
N PHE A 44 9.15 -1.39 -11.25
CA PHE A 44 8.02 -1.44 -10.33
C PHE A 44 8.41 -0.90 -8.97
N VAL A 45 7.48 -0.21 -8.33
CA VAL A 45 7.62 0.26 -6.95
C VAL A 45 6.37 -0.08 -6.15
N ASP A 46 6.58 -0.37 -4.87
CA ASP A 46 5.54 -0.60 -3.89
C ASP A 46 5.44 0.61 -2.96
N PHE A 47 4.26 1.19 -2.92
CA PHE A 47 3.86 2.16 -1.90
C PHE A 47 3.01 1.47 -0.85
N MET A 48 3.17 1.84 0.41
CA MET A 48 2.36 1.33 1.51
C MET A 48 1.56 2.46 2.15
N VAL A 49 0.29 2.19 2.45
CA VAL A 49 -0.54 3.11 3.22
C VAL A 49 -0.02 3.15 4.66
N CYS A 50 0.31 4.35 5.15
CA CYS A 50 0.75 4.57 6.53
C CYS A 50 0.04 5.78 7.15
N GLU A 51 0.07 5.86 8.47
CA GLU A 51 -0.50 6.98 9.20
C GLU A 51 0.28 8.27 8.89
N ASN A 52 -0.45 9.38 8.81
CA ASN A 52 0.12 10.73 8.90
C ASN A 52 -0.25 11.30 10.27
N TYR A 53 0.70 12.01 10.89
CA TYR A 53 0.48 12.64 12.19
C TYR A 53 0.04 14.11 12.07
N ASP A 54 -0.03 14.64 10.85
CA ASP A 54 -0.60 15.96 10.59
C ASP A 54 -2.13 15.92 10.67
N ALA A 55 -2.71 16.73 11.55
CA ALA A 55 -4.15 16.78 11.80
C ALA A 55 -4.95 17.29 10.59
N ASP A 56 -4.33 18.02 9.66
CA ASP A 56 -4.99 18.58 8.48
C ASP A 56 -4.91 17.64 7.25
N LEU A 57 -4.10 16.58 7.34
CA LEU A 57 -3.90 15.60 6.27
C LEU A 57 -4.57 14.26 6.60
N GLY A 58 -4.82 13.47 5.54
CA GLY A 58 -5.26 12.09 5.65
C GLY A 58 -4.06 11.13 5.74
N MET A 59 -4.28 9.87 5.36
CA MET A 59 -3.21 8.87 5.26
C MET A 59 -2.07 9.28 4.31
N SER A 60 -0.90 8.66 4.47
CA SER A 60 0.24 8.84 3.56
C SER A 60 0.57 7.56 2.80
N LEU A 61 1.31 7.71 1.71
CA LEU A 61 1.93 6.63 0.96
C LEU A 61 3.44 6.69 1.15
N ILE A 62 4.03 5.64 1.72
CA ILE A 62 5.48 5.50 1.89
C ILE A 62 6.02 4.47 0.90
N VAL A 63 7.16 4.75 0.28
CA VAL A 63 7.87 3.79 -0.58
C VAL A 63 8.43 2.68 0.30
N ILE A 64 8.15 1.41 -0.01
CA ILE A 64 8.65 0.26 0.77
C ILE A 64 9.57 -0.67 0.00
N SER A 65 9.79 -0.43 -1.30
CA SER A 65 10.65 -1.24 -2.15
C SER A 65 11.73 -0.40 -2.84
N GLY A 66 12.84 -1.06 -3.18
CA GLY A 66 13.87 -0.49 -4.04
C GLY A 66 14.69 0.63 -3.40
N TYR A 67 15.38 1.39 -4.26
CA TYR A 67 16.35 2.41 -3.86
C TYR A 67 15.74 3.55 -3.02
N LYS A 68 14.45 3.84 -3.22
CA LYS A 68 13.73 4.92 -2.55
C LYS A 68 12.94 4.47 -1.32
N ALA A 69 13.09 3.21 -0.88
CA ALA A 69 12.40 2.72 0.30
C ALA A 69 12.64 3.62 1.53
N GLY A 70 11.58 3.90 2.28
CA GLY A 70 11.56 4.82 3.42
C GLY A 70 11.18 6.27 3.06
N LEU A 71 11.05 6.61 1.77
CA LEU A 71 10.59 7.94 1.35
C LEU A 71 9.07 8.06 1.54
N ASN A 72 8.60 9.13 2.21
CA ASN A 72 7.20 9.52 2.16
C ASN A 72 6.92 10.07 0.75
N ALA A 73 6.26 9.26 -0.08
CA ALA A 73 6.00 9.60 -1.48
C ALA A 73 4.92 10.68 -1.58
N VAL A 74 3.85 10.54 -0.78
CA VAL A 74 2.67 11.41 -0.84
C VAL A 74 2.02 11.49 0.54
N SER A 75 1.68 12.70 0.96
CA SER A 75 0.72 12.93 2.05
C SER A 75 -0.63 13.30 1.44
N LEU A 76 -1.66 12.44 1.61
CA LEU A 76 -2.95 12.64 0.96
C LEU A 76 -3.79 13.67 1.73
N PRO A 77 -4.66 14.42 1.05
CA PRO A 77 -5.53 15.39 1.70
C PRO A 77 -6.63 14.68 2.50
N LYS A 78 -7.18 15.32 3.54
CA LYS A 78 -8.26 14.76 4.38
C LYS A 78 -9.44 14.18 3.58
N ARG A 79 -9.73 14.77 2.42
CA ARG A 79 -10.80 14.33 1.51
C ARG A 79 -10.60 12.92 0.93
N SER A 80 -9.36 12.41 0.92
CA SER A 80 -9.08 11.03 0.50
C SER A 80 -9.68 9.98 1.43
N GLU A 81 -10.09 10.39 2.64
CA GLU A 81 -10.76 9.51 3.61
C GLU A 81 -12.29 9.59 3.54
N ILE A 82 -12.85 10.49 2.71
CA ILE A 82 -14.31 10.69 2.66
C ILE A 82 -14.94 9.56 1.85
N GLY A 83 -15.73 8.71 2.52
CA GLY A 83 -16.51 7.66 1.87
C GLY A 83 -17.62 7.08 2.74
N LYS A 84 -17.30 6.71 3.99
CA LYS A 84 -18.31 6.34 5.00
C LYS A 84 -18.41 7.43 6.06
N GLU A 85 -19.63 7.88 6.34
CA GLU A 85 -19.89 8.82 7.45
C GLU A 85 -19.26 8.28 8.75
N GLY A 86 -18.42 9.12 9.38
CA GLY A 86 -17.84 8.85 10.70
C GLY A 86 -16.63 7.91 10.75
N SER A 87 -16.10 7.43 9.63
CA SER A 87 -14.89 6.60 9.61
C SER A 87 -13.68 7.42 9.10
N ILE A 88 -12.55 7.35 9.82
CA ILE A 88 -11.26 7.98 9.47
C ILE A 88 -10.13 6.94 9.47
N GLY A 89 -8.95 7.28 8.92
CA GLY A 89 -7.77 6.40 8.97
C GLY A 89 -7.72 5.33 7.87
N TYR A 90 -8.16 5.69 6.67
CA TYR A 90 -8.08 4.88 5.46
C TYR A 90 -8.03 5.76 4.21
N VAL A 91 -7.67 5.17 3.08
CA VAL A 91 -7.81 5.78 1.76
C VAL A 91 -9.04 5.19 1.08
N ASN A 92 -9.99 6.05 0.66
CA ASN A 92 -11.14 5.64 -0.12
C ASN A 92 -10.70 5.26 -1.54
N VAL A 93 -11.11 4.08 -2.01
CA VAL A 93 -10.70 3.55 -3.32
C VAL A 93 -11.25 4.37 -4.48
N ALA A 94 -12.51 4.83 -4.42
CA ALA A 94 -13.09 5.65 -5.47
C ALA A 94 -12.31 6.96 -5.64
N TRP A 95 -12.05 7.66 -4.53
CA TRP A 95 -11.24 8.88 -4.52
C TRP A 95 -9.84 8.62 -5.08
N LEU A 96 -9.17 7.55 -4.63
CA LEU A 96 -7.81 7.22 -5.06
C LEU A 96 -7.74 7.00 -6.58
N ARG A 97 -8.75 6.34 -7.17
CA ARG A 97 -8.79 6.14 -8.62
C ARG A 97 -8.99 7.44 -9.40
N GLU A 98 -9.95 8.24 -8.96
CA GLU A 98 -10.27 9.51 -9.61
C GLU A 98 -9.10 10.51 -9.53
N ASN A 99 -8.28 10.42 -8.49
CA ASN A 99 -7.22 11.38 -8.18
C ASN A 99 -5.81 10.82 -8.42
N TRP A 100 -5.68 9.62 -8.99
CA TRP A 100 -4.41 8.89 -9.08
C TRP A 100 -3.29 9.70 -9.75
N ASN A 101 -3.51 10.17 -10.98
CA ASN A 101 -2.48 10.87 -11.75
C ASN A 101 -2.18 12.28 -11.19
N GLU A 102 -3.12 12.89 -10.49
CA GLU A 102 -2.94 14.21 -9.87
C GLU A 102 -2.17 14.12 -8.55
N TRP A 103 -2.48 13.12 -7.72
CA TRP A 103 -1.99 13.05 -6.35
C TRP A 103 -0.91 12.01 -6.11
N VAL A 104 -0.89 10.91 -6.87
CA VAL A 104 -0.04 9.76 -6.58
C VAL A 104 1.09 9.61 -7.57
N TYR A 105 0.76 9.33 -8.83
CA TYR A 105 1.80 9.09 -9.84
C TYR A 105 1.27 9.36 -11.25
N SER A 106 1.75 10.43 -11.89
CA SER A 106 1.29 10.88 -13.21
C SER A 106 1.62 9.91 -14.35
N ASP A 107 2.74 9.19 -14.23
CA ASP A 107 3.34 8.42 -15.31
C ASP A 107 2.86 6.96 -15.37
N CYS A 108 1.88 6.58 -14.54
CA CYS A 108 1.28 5.25 -14.51
C CYS A 108 -0.25 5.37 -14.58
N SER A 109 -0.87 4.64 -15.52
CA SER A 109 -2.33 4.55 -15.60
C SER A 109 -2.88 3.81 -14.38
N VAL A 110 -4.02 4.26 -13.86
CA VAL A 110 -4.66 3.62 -12.68
C VAL A 110 -5.06 2.15 -12.94
N GLU A 111 -5.22 1.78 -14.20
CA GLU A 111 -5.55 0.45 -14.72
C GLU A 111 -4.40 -0.55 -14.59
N ASP A 112 -3.16 -0.03 -14.50
CA ASP A 112 -1.94 -0.80 -14.32
C ASP A 112 -1.48 -0.83 -12.86
N VAL A 113 -2.33 -0.37 -11.94
CA VAL A 113 -2.07 -0.34 -10.50
C VAL A 113 -2.67 -1.57 -9.83
N PHE A 114 -1.85 -2.23 -9.01
CA PHE A 114 -2.24 -3.40 -8.24
C PHE A 114 -2.24 -3.09 -6.76
N VAL A 115 -3.17 -3.71 -6.03
CA VAL A 115 -3.34 -3.54 -4.59
C VAL A 115 -3.29 -4.89 -3.91
N LEU A 116 -2.59 -4.90 -2.78
CA LEU A 116 -2.62 -5.94 -1.77
C LEU A 116 -3.26 -5.34 -0.51
N GLU A 117 -4.35 -5.92 -0.02
CA GLU A 117 -5.11 -5.35 1.11
C GLU A 117 -4.28 -5.23 2.39
N THR A 118 -3.35 -6.16 2.60
CA THR A 118 -2.39 -6.15 3.71
C THR A 118 -1.07 -6.77 3.25
N ALA A 119 0.05 -6.12 3.56
CA ALA A 119 1.38 -6.66 3.37
C ALA A 119 1.50 -8.08 3.94
N PRO A 120 2.23 -8.99 3.26
CA PRO A 120 2.43 -10.33 3.78
C PRO A 120 3.17 -10.27 5.12
N PRO A 121 2.94 -11.24 6.02
CA PRO A 121 3.72 -11.33 7.24
C PRO A 121 5.21 -11.48 6.89
N ALA A 122 6.08 -10.90 7.72
CA ALA A 122 7.51 -11.06 7.55
C ALA A 122 7.88 -12.55 7.62
N GLU A 123 8.58 -13.04 6.61
CA GLU A 123 9.19 -14.36 6.65
C GLU A 123 10.39 -14.36 7.60
N ALA A 124 10.66 -15.49 8.23
CA ALA A 124 11.86 -15.64 9.02
C ALA A 124 13.09 -15.42 8.13
N PRO A 125 14.11 -14.66 8.57
CA PRO A 125 15.34 -14.53 7.82
C PRO A 125 15.94 -15.91 7.49
N PRO A 126 16.55 -16.07 6.30
CA PRO A 126 17.19 -17.33 5.95
C PRO A 126 18.24 -17.70 6.99
N GLN A 127 18.25 -18.98 7.37
CA GLN A 127 19.23 -19.49 8.33
C GLN A 127 20.62 -19.48 7.68
N ILE A 128 21.57 -18.76 8.27
CA ILE A 128 22.96 -18.74 7.81
C ILE A 128 23.59 -20.09 8.16
N SER A 129 23.80 -20.95 7.16
CA SER A 129 24.56 -22.20 7.35
C SER A 129 26.03 -21.84 7.57
N THR A 130 26.49 -21.89 8.83
CA THR A 130 27.93 -21.85 9.12
C THR A 130 28.53 -23.19 8.70
N LYS A 131 28.85 -23.34 7.40
CA LYS A 131 29.79 -24.39 7.00
C LYS A 131 31.13 -24.06 7.65
N LYS A 132 31.48 -24.81 8.71
CA LYS A 132 32.84 -24.81 9.25
C LYS A 132 33.75 -25.31 8.13
N THR A 133 34.56 -24.42 7.58
CA THR A 133 35.73 -24.82 6.80
C THR A 133 36.63 -25.61 7.73
N VAL A 134 36.88 -26.87 7.36
CA VAL A 134 37.83 -27.79 8.02
C VAL A 134 39.25 -27.29 7.80
#